data_AF-T2F1P0-F1
#
_entry.id   AF-T2F1P0-F1
#
_cell.length_a   1.000
_cell.length_b   1.000
_cell.length_c   1.000
_cell.angle_alpha   90.00
_cell.angle_beta   90.00
_cell.angle_gamma   90.00
#
_symmetry.space_group_name_H-M   'P 1'
#
loop_
_entity.id
_entity.type
_entity.pdbx_description
1 polymer ?
#
loop_
_entity_poly.entity_id
_entity_poly.type
_entity_poly.pdbx_seq_one_letter_code
_entity_poly.pdbx_strand_id
1 'polypeptide(L)'
;TSWQSPEGQCSGLAGQPVSDKDTFTLVGKAVLKNQSKVTFGHRGFKPRPPFHQMENVFSYPGSVSQDLWNKGPASLSNVSHLKICITHVAGGGLPSIKRLEVWGQPAKSCPQEVIEGVFQVASQFLAQDVGSVKPEPWTPMESDCVPFSANEQQTLHKLVDVVQDIPEEFLDPITLEIMTLPMLLPSGKVIDQTTLEKCNRSEA
;
A
#
# COMPACT_ATOMS: atom_id res chain seq x y z
N THR A 1 -20.42 16.73 -49.46
CA THR A 1 -19.21 16.05 -49.96
C THR A 1 -18.36 15.69 -48.76
N SER A 2 -18.65 14.58 -48.07
CA SER A 2 -17.91 13.31 -48.16
C SER A 2 -16.41 13.50 -48.36
N TRP A 3 -15.62 13.17 -47.34
CA TRP A 3 -14.54 12.18 -47.39
C TRP A 3 -14.26 11.70 -45.96
N GLN A 4 -14.45 10.39 -45.73
CA GLN A 4 -13.99 9.69 -44.54
C GLN A 4 -12.52 9.30 -44.69
N SER A 5 -11.81 9.14 -43.58
CA SER A 5 -11.02 7.92 -43.36
C SER A 5 -10.91 7.61 -41.85
N PRO A 6 -10.78 6.33 -41.45
CA PRO A 6 -10.92 5.88 -40.08
C PRO A 6 -9.54 5.61 -39.45
N GLU A 7 -9.27 6.19 -38.28
CA GLU A 7 -8.17 5.73 -37.44
C GLU A 7 -8.71 5.44 -36.05
N GLY A 8 -8.71 4.15 -35.72
CA GLY A 8 -9.00 3.67 -34.38
C GLY A 8 -8.00 4.26 -33.40
N GLN A 9 -8.50 4.94 -32.37
CA GLN A 9 -7.73 5.25 -31.19
C GLN A 9 -8.17 4.30 -30.07
N CYS A 10 -7.50 3.15 -30.05
CA CYS A 10 -7.18 2.49 -28.79
C CYS A 10 -6.21 3.43 -28.06
N SER A 11 -6.68 4.13 -27.03
CA SER A 11 -5.82 4.95 -26.18
C SER A 11 -6.10 4.66 -24.71
N GLY A 12 -5.19 3.89 -24.13
CA GLY A 12 -4.66 4.08 -22.79
C GLY A 12 -5.65 4.12 -21.63
N LEU A 13 -6.09 2.96 -21.15
CA LEU A 13 -6.39 2.81 -19.72
C LEU A 13 -5.07 2.74 -18.95
N ALA A 14 -4.40 3.88 -18.80
CA ALA A 14 -3.32 4.06 -17.85
C ALA A 14 -3.59 5.34 -17.07
N GLY A 15 -4.09 5.17 -15.85
CA GLY A 15 -4.10 6.18 -14.79
C GLY A 15 -4.73 7.53 -15.14
N GLN A 16 -6.05 7.59 -15.34
CA GLN A 16 -6.72 8.86 -15.07
C GLN A 16 -6.61 9.14 -13.56
N PRO A 17 -6.13 10.31 -13.13
CA PRO A 17 -6.19 10.70 -11.73
C PRO A 17 -7.67 10.69 -11.31
N VAL A 18 -7.95 10.00 -10.20
CA VAL A 18 -9.26 9.99 -9.54
C VAL A 18 -9.69 11.45 -9.41
N SER A 19 -10.80 11.82 -10.05
CA SER A 19 -11.32 13.18 -9.93
C SER A 19 -11.85 13.34 -8.51
N ASP A 20 -11.62 14.48 -7.86
CA ASP A 20 -12.19 14.80 -6.54
C ASP A 20 -13.74 14.73 -6.48
N LYS A 21 -14.40 14.52 -7.64
CA LYS A 21 -15.83 14.25 -7.76
C LYS A 21 -16.24 12.79 -7.56
N ASP A 22 -15.28 11.86 -7.46
CA ASP A 22 -15.58 10.43 -7.28
C ASP A 22 -16.13 10.18 -5.88
N THR A 23 -17.43 9.85 -5.83
CA THR A 23 -18.14 9.63 -4.57
C THR A 23 -17.80 8.23 -4.03
N PHE A 24 -16.86 8.16 -3.09
CA PHE A 24 -16.56 6.92 -2.37
C PHE A 24 -17.73 6.53 -1.45
N THR A 25 -18.07 5.23 -1.43
CA THR A 25 -19.05 4.67 -0.49
C THR A 25 -18.33 3.93 0.63
N LEU A 26 -18.63 4.26 1.89
CA LEU A 26 -18.12 3.50 3.03
C LEU A 26 -18.77 2.12 3.07
N VAL A 27 -17.96 1.08 2.92
CA VAL A 27 -18.41 -0.32 2.86
C VAL A 27 -17.89 -1.18 4.00
N GLY A 28 -16.95 -0.68 4.81
CA GLY A 28 -16.41 -1.40 5.96
C GLY A 28 -15.75 -0.44 6.94
N LYS A 29 -15.83 -0.75 8.24
CA LYS A 29 -15.19 0.04 9.30
C LYS A 29 -14.83 -0.85 10.48
N ALA A 30 -13.56 -0.83 10.86
CA ALA A 30 -13.08 -1.55 12.04
C ALA A 30 -12.49 -0.60 13.07
N VAL A 31 -12.54 -1.02 14.34
CA VAL A 31 -11.80 -0.43 15.45
C VAL A 31 -10.96 -1.55 16.04
N LEU A 32 -9.64 -1.40 15.96
CA LEU A 32 -8.70 -2.38 16.46
C LEU A 32 -8.21 -1.93 17.84
N LYS A 33 -8.41 -2.78 18.86
CA LYS A 33 -7.99 -2.49 20.24
C LYS A 33 -6.76 -3.29 20.62
N ASN A 34 -6.89 -4.61 20.54
CA ASN A 34 -5.84 -5.56 20.89
C ASN A 34 -5.35 -6.35 19.67
N GLN A 35 -5.82 -5.97 18.48
CA GLN A 35 -5.45 -6.60 17.22
C GLN A 35 -4.65 -5.62 16.36
N SER A 36 -3.71 -6.14 15.59
CA SER A 36 -2.91 -5.36 14.63
C SER A 36 -3.30 -5.65 13.18
N LYS A 37 -4.31 -6.50 12.97
CA LYS A 37 -4.72 -7.02 11.66
C LYS A 37 -6.23 -7.03 11.53
N VAL A 38 -6.70 -6.67 10.34
CA VAL A 38 -8.11 -6.71 9.96
C VAL A 38 -8.24 -7.22 8.53
N THR A 39 -9.27 -8.02 8.29
CA THR A 39 -9.63 -8.53 6.97
C THR A 39 -11.07 -8.14 6.67
N PHE A 40 -11.32 -7.60 5.49
CA PHE A 40 -12.66 -7.27 5.02
C PHE A 40 -13.05 -8.21 3.88
N GLY A 41 -14.12 -8.98 4.07
CA GLY A 41 -14.59 -9.99 3.10
C GLY A 41 -15.90 -9.59 2.44
N HIS A 42 -16.04 -9.83 1.14
CA HIS A 42 -17.33 -9.70 0.46
C HIS A 42 -18.07 -11.05 0.48
N ARG A 43 -19.12 -11.21 1.30
CA ARG A 43 -19.90 -12.46 1.38
C ARG A 43 -20.48 -12.95 0.05
N GLY A 44 -20.80 -12.02 -0.86
CA GLY A 44 -21.32 -12.34 -2.18
C GLY A 44 -20.24 -12.70 -3.21
N PHE A 45 -18.96 -12.65 -2.83
CA PHE A 45 -17.87 -13.01 -3.71
C PHE A 45 -17.92 -14.50 -4.03
N LYS A 46 -17.92 -14.81 -5.32
CA LYS A 46 -17.82 -16.17 -5.83
C LYS A 46 -16.73 -16.18 -6.90
N PRO A 47 -15.64 -16.94 -6.67
CA PRO A 47 -14.63 -17.18 -7.70
C PRO A 47 -15.31 -17.67 -8.98
N ARG A 48 -14.88 -17.15 -10.12
CA ARG A 48 -15.38 -17.55 -11.45
C ARG A 48 -14.22 -18.11 -12.27
N PRO A 49 -14.49 -18.99 -13.27
CA PRO A 49 -13.44 -19.42 -14.17
C PRO A 49 -12.80 -18.19 -14.84
N PRO A 50 -11.48 -18.18 -15.05
CA PRO A 50 -10.49 -19.22 -14.72
C PRO A 50 -9.89 -19.16 -13.28
N PHE A 51 -10.42 -18.34 -12.37
CA PHE A 51 -9.82 -18.00 -11.07
C PHE A 51 -10.27 -18.86 -9.85
N HIS A 52 -10.81 -20.06 -10.05
CA HIS A 52 -11.38 -20.86 -8.95
C HIS A 52 -10.39 -21.30 -7.87
N GLN A 53 -9.09 -21.31 -8.18
CA GLN A 53 -8.06 -21.91 -7.31
C GLN A 53 -7.59 -21.00 -6.17
N MET A 54 -8.11 -19.78 -6.03
CA MET A 54 -7.65 -18.80 -5.04
C MET A 54 -8.21 -19.01 -3.61
N GLU A 55 -8.97 -20.07 -3.37
CA GLU A 55 -9.82 -20.21 -2.17
C GLU A 55 -9.05 -20.43 -0.84
N ASN A 56 -7.75 -20.75 -0.91
CA ASN A 56 -6.98 -21.23 0.26
C ASN A 56 -6.21 -20.15 1.05
N VAL A 57 -6.38 -18.86 0.75
CA VAL A 57 -5.48 -17.79 1.27
C VAL A 57 -6.10 -16.94 2.40
N PHE A 58 -7.39 -17.08 2.69
CA PHE A 58 -8.13 -16.00 3.39
C PHE A 58 -8.22 -16.10 4.92
N SER A 59 -7.47 -17.00 5.55
CA SER A 59 -7.45 -17.12 7.01
C SER A 59 -6.13 -16.62 7.59
N TYR A 60 -6.09 -15.35 7.99
CA TYR A 60 -4.92 -14.78 8.67
C TYR A 60 -5.07 -14.95 10.18
N PRO A 61 -4.20 -15.72 10.86
CA PRO A 61 -4.25 -15.90 12.29
C PRO A 61 -4.18 -14.56 13.03
N GLY A 62 -5.12 -14.36 13.98
CA GLY A 62 -5.21 -13.13 14.77
C GLY A 62 -5.79 -11.92 14.04
N SER A 63 -6.26 -12.07 12.79
CA SER A 63 -6.97 -11.00 12.08
C SER A 63 -8.44 -10.94 12.51
N VAL A 64 -8.94 -9.73 12.75
CA VAL A 64 -10.38 -9.50 12.90
C VAL A 64 -11.00 -9.55 11.51
N SER A 65 -11.88 -10.52 11.26
CA SER A 65 -12.63 -10.60 10.01
C SER A 65 -13.93 -9.81 10.11
N GLN A 66 -14.21 -8.99 9.10
CA GLN A 66 -15.45 -8.24 8.96
C GLN A 66 -16.00 -8.34 7.55
N ASP A 67 -17.32 -8.37 7.43
CA ASP A 67 -17.96 -8.37 6.12
C ASP A 67 -18.08 -6.95 5.57
N LEU A 68 -17.80 -6.81 4.27
CA LEU A 68 -18.09 -5.60 3.52
C LEU A 68 -19.60 -5.47 3.32
N TRP A 69 -20.13 -4.34 3.76
CA TRP A 69 -21.46 -3.90 3.45
C TRP A 69 -21.61 -3.62 1.95
N ASN A 70 -22.76 -3.99 1.39
CA ASN A 70 -23.09 -3.75 0.00
C ASN A 70 -24.57 -3.33 -0.12
N LYS A 71 -24.87 -2.49 -1.11
CA LYS A 71 -26.25 -2.08 -1.46
C LYS A 71 -27.04 -3.14 -2.23
N GLY A 72 -26.47 -4.33 -2.40
CA GLY A 72 -26.99 -5.41 -3.21
C GLY A 72 -25.88 -6.22 -3.87
N PRO A 73 -26.21 -7.38 -4.47
CA PRO A 73 -25.22 -8.37 -4.91
C PRO A 73 -24.20 -7.87 -5.95
N ALA A 74 -24.58 -6.87 -6.76
CA ALA A 74 -23.73 -6.32 -7.80
C ALA A 74 -22.87 -5.12 -7.34
N SER A 75 -23.15 -4.53 -6.17
CA SER A 75 -22.55 -3.25 -5.74
C SER A 75 -21.03 -3.32 -5.56
N LEU A 76 -20.47 -4.49 -5.28
CA LEU A 76 -19.03 -4.70 -5.11
C LEU A 76 -18.41 -5.53 -6.26
N SER A 77 -19.13 -5.69 -7.37
CA SER A 77 -18.72 -6.57 -8.48
C SER A 77 -17.85 -5.88 -9.55
N ASN A 78 -17.84 -4.55 -9.57
CA ASN A 78 -17.12 -3.73 -10.56
C ASN A 78 -16.44 -2.53 -9.88
N VAL A 79 -15.61 -2.82 -8.86
CA VAL A 79 -14.88 -1.80 -8.11
C VAL A 79 -13.60 -1.47 -8.86
N SER A 80 -13.40 -0.19 -9.21
CA SER A 80 -12.19 0.31 -9.87
C SER A 80 -11.20 0.96 -8.90
N HIS A 81 -11.70 1.52 -7.79
CA HIS A 81 -10.89 2.27 -6.83
C HIS A 81 -11.21 1.84 -5.40
N LEU A 82 -10.16 1.75 -4.58
CA LEU A 82 -10.24 1.48 -3.16
C LEU A 82 -9.67 2.67 -2.39
N LYS A 83 -10.39 3.12 -1.36
CA LYS A 83 -9.92 4.14 -0.43
C LYS A 83 -9.89 3.57 0.99
N ILE A 84 -8.71 3.64 1.60
CA ILE A 84 -8.50 3.25 2.99
C ILE A 84 -8.23 4.53 3.79
N CYS A 85 -8.88 4.68 4.93
CA CYS A 85 -8.75 5.86 5.78
C CYS A 85 -8.53 5.45 7.24
N ILE A 86 -7.40 5.86 7.81
CA ILE A 86 -7.18 5.83 9.26
C ILE A 86 -7.77 7.12 9.81
N THR A 87 -8.95 7.02 10.41
CA THR A 87 -9.68 8.20 10.88
C THR A 87 -9.32 8.58 12.31
N HIS A 88 -8.94 7.60 13.12
CA HIS A 88 -8.64 7.78 14.53
C HIS A 88 -7.56 6.79 14.95
N VAL A 89 -6.66 7.25 15.80
CA VAL A 89 -5.62 6.44 16.44
C VAL A 89 -5.76 6.66 17.94
N ALA A 90 -5.71 5.59 18.72
CA ALA A 90 -5.64 5.68 20.17
C ALA A 90 -4.16 5.69 20.59
N GLY A 91 -3.77 6.63 21.45
CA GLY A 91 -2.38 6.84 21.86
C GLY A 91 -1.63 7.87 21.02
N GLY A 92 -0.34 8.07 21.31
CA GLY A 92 0.52 9.07 20.67
C GLY A 92 1.37 8.56 19.51
N GLY A 93 1.18 7.30 19.08
CA GLY A 93 1.95 6.71 17.99
C GLY A 93 1.49 7.19 16.60
N LEU A 94 2.43 7.26 15.65
CA LEU A 94 2.10 7.56 14.25
C LEU A 94 1.39 6.35 13.61
N PRO A 95 0.24 6.54 12.93
CA PRO A 95 -0.41 5.47 12.20
C PRO A 95 0.39 5.08 10.97
N SER A 96 0.69 3.80 10.80
CA SER A 96 1.30 3.26 9.59
C SER A 96 0.63 1.95 9.17
N ILE A 97 0.61 1.68 7.87
CA ILE A 97 0.14 0.41 7.30
C ILE A 97 1.38 -0.39 6.91
N LYS A 98 1.70 -1.42 7.69
CA LYS A 98 2.86 -2.30 7.41
C LYS A 98 2.64 -3.18 6.17
N ARG A 99 1.41 -3.63 5.94
CA ARG A 99 1.06 -4.57 4.86
C ARG A 99 -0.39 -4.37 4.44
N LEU A 100 -0.62 -4.36 3.13
CA LEU A 100 -1.93 -4.30 2.52
C LEU A 100 -2.03 -5.37 1.45
N GLU A 101 -3.12 -6.13 1.48
CA GLU A 101 -3.44 -7.12 0.46
C GLU A 101 -4.86 -6.88 -0.03
N VAL A 102 -5.01 -6.90 -1.35
CA VAL A 102 -6.32 -6.77 -2.00
C VAL A 102 -6.48 -8.00 -2.88
N TRP A 103 -7.49 -8.79 -2.56
CA TRP A 103 -7.79 -10.03 -3.25
C TRP A 103 -9.10 -9.90 -4.03
N GLY A 104 -9.15 -10.54 -5.18
CA GLY A 104 -10.33 -10.52 -6.03
C GLY A 104 -10.04 -11.10 -7.40
N GLN A 105 -10.93 -10.80 -8.33
CA GLN A 105 -10.78 -11.16 -9.74
C GLN A 105 -11.29 -10.01 -10.61
N PRO A 106 -10.86 -9.95 -11.88
CA PRO A 106 -11.41 -8.98 -12.83
C PRO A 106 -12.94 -9.01 -12.89
N ALA A 107 -13.55 -7.85 -13.09
CA ALA A 107 -14.99 -7.72 -13.25
C ALA A 107 -15.46 -8.40 -14.57
N LYS A 108 -16.75 -8.77 -14.65
CA LYS A 108 -17.31 -9.36 -15.88
C LYS A 108 -17.31 -8.40 -17.07
N SER A 109 -17.28 -7.10 -16.79
CA SER A 109 -17.21 -6.02 -17.76
C SER A 109 -15.80 -5.76 -18.28
N CYS A 110 -14.77 -6.41 -17.73
CA CYS A 110 -13.41 -6.30 -18.23
C CYS A 110 -13.30 -6.96 -19.62
N PRO A 111 -12.55 -6.36 -20.56
CA PRO A 111 -12.23 -7.00 -21.84
C PRO A 111 -11.58 -8.37 -21.64
N GLN A 112 -11.82 -9.29 -22.58
CA GLN A 112 -11.32 -10.66 -22.49
C GLN A 112 -9.78 -10.70 -22.42
N GLU A 113 -9.13 -9.80 -23.14
CA GLU A 113 -7.68 -9.66 -23.18
C GLU A 113 -7.11 -9.33 -21.79
N VAL A 114 -7.82 -8.50 -21.02
CA VAL A 114 -7.43 -8.16 -19.63
C VAL A 114 -7.60 -9.37 -18.71
N ILE A 115 -8.71 -10.09 -18.86
CA ILE A 115 -8.99 -11.28 -18.05
C ILE A 115 -7.91 -12.36 -18.29
N GLU A 116 -7.59 -12.62 -19.55
CA GLU A 116 -6.57 -13.59 -19.96
C GLU A 116 -5.17 -13.16 -19.50
N GLY A 117 -4.81 -11.89 -19.67
CA GLY A 117 -3.53 -11.36 -19.21
C GLY A 117 -3.35 -11.49 -17.70
N VAL A 118 -4.36 -11.11 -16.91
CA VAL A 118 -4.31 -11.26 -15.44
C VAL A 118 -4.21 -12.73 -15.05
N PHE A 119 -4.94 -13.63 -15.71
CA PHE A 119 -4.86 -15.05 -15.43
C PHE A 119 -3.49 -15.64 -15.76
N GLN A 120 -2.89 -15.27 -16.90
CA GLN A 120 -1.55 -15.70 -17.28
C GLN A 120 -0.52 -15.29 -16.23
N VAL A 121 -0.54 -14.03 -15.79
CA VAL A 121 0.36 -13.53 -14.74
C VAL A 121 0.13 -14.30 -13.43
N ALA A 122 -1.12 -14.45 -13.00
CA ALA A 122 -1.45 -15.18 -11.76
C ALA A 122 -0.99 -16.64 -11.80
N SER A 123 -1.15 -17.35 -12.92
CA SER A 123 -0.73 -18.74 -13.06
C SER A 123 0.80 -18.91 -12.97
N GLN A 124 1.58 -17.95 -13.46
CA GLN A 124 3.04 -17.98 -13.35
C GLN A 124 3.49 -17.83 -11.89
N PHE A 125 2.86 -16.95 -11.12
CA PHE A 125 3.14 -16.80 -9.69
C PHE A 125 2.81 -18.08 -8.90
N LEU A 126 1.65 -18.68 -9.16
CA LEU A 126 1.24 -19.92 -8.49
C LEU A 126 2.13 -21.12 -8.86
N ALA A 127 2.67 -21.16 -10.08
CA ALA A 127 3.60 -22.21 -10.51
C ALA A 127 4.99 -22.09 -9.84
N GLN A 128 5.40 -20.89 -9.43
CA GLN A 128 6.68 -20.66 -8.75
C GLN A 128 6.64 -21.05 -7.25
N ASP A 129 5.46 -21.07 -6.63
CA ASP A 129 5.30 -21.34 -5.19
C ASP A 129 5.46 -22.83 -4.81
N VAL A 130 5.66 -23.72 -5.79
CA VAL A 130 5.96 -25.15 -5.55
C VAL A 130 7.47 -25.39 -5.30
N GLY A 131 8.32 -24.36 -5.42
CA GLY A 131 9.75 -24.47 -5.20
C GLY A 131 10.37 -23.21 -4.59
N SER A 132 10.47 -23.19 -3.26
CA SER A 132 11.39 -22.32 -2.49
C SER A 132 11.06 -20.82 -2.43
N VAL A 133 9.98 -20.45 -1.74
CA VAL A 133 10.03 -19.30 -0.83
C VAL A 133 9.49 -19.75 0.52
N LYS A 134 10.39 -20.17 1.41
CA LYS A 134 10.06 -20.28 2.85
C LYS A 134 9.56 -18.89 3.27
N PRO A 135 8.31 -18.73 3.74
CA PRO A 135 7.93 -17.48 4.38
C PRO A 135 8.86 -17.32 5.58
N GLU A 136 9.80 -16.39 5.48
CA GLU A 136 10.68 -16.06 6.60
C GLU A 136 9.78 -15.79 7.81
N PRO A 137 10.03 -16.43 8.96
CA PRO A 137 9.29 -16.16 10.18
C PRO A 137 9.52 -14.69 10.52
N TRP A 138 8.49 -13.87 10.28
CA TRP A 138 8.48 -12.47 10.65
C TRP A 138 8.59 -12.39 12.18
N THR A 139 9.81 -12.20 12.68
CA THR A 139 9.99 -11.76 14.06
C THR A 139 9.35 -10.37 14.18
N PRO A 140 8.61 -10.10 15.26
CA PRO A 140 8.22 -8.75 15.60
C PRO A 140 9.51 -7.94 15.68
N MET A 141 9.66 -6.96 14.80
CA MET A 141 10.62 -5.89 15.02
C MET A 141 10.06 -5.16 16.23
N GLU A 142 10.54 -5.52 17.43
CA GLU A 142 10.32 -4.68 18.60
C GLU A 142 10.78 -3.28 18.22
N SER A 143 9.93 -2.31 18.54
CA SER A 143 10.23 -0.89 18.42
C SER A 143 11.22 -0.50 19.51
N ASP A 144 12.36 -1.17 19.56
CA ASP A 144 13.52 -0.62 20.22
C ASP A 144 14.22 0.23 19.17
N CYS A 145 14.43 1.50 19.50
CA CYS A 145 15.25 2.42 18.73
C CYS A 145 16.70 1.89 18.71
N VAL A 146 16.96 0.87 17.90
CA VAL A 146 18.32 0.42 17.60
C VAL A 146 18.91 1.41 16.60
N PRO A 147 20.13 1.93 16.86
CA PRO A 147 20.80 2.77 15.89
C PRO A 147 20.97 2.00 14.59
N PHE A 148 20.56 2.64 13.48
CA PHE A 148 20.64 2.11 12.12
C PHE A 148 22.01 1.44 11.89
N SER A 149 22.00 0.21 11.37
CA SER A 149 23.24 -0.48 11.02
C SER A 149 23.89 0.19 9.80
N ALA A 150 25.23 0.19 9.76
CA ALA A 150 26.00 0.81 8.67
C ALA A 150 25.65 0.29 7.26
N ASN A 151 25.08 -0.91 7.16
CA ASN A 151 24.70 -1.56 5.91
C ASN A 151 23.35 -1.05 5.36
N GLU A 152 22.43 -0.64 6.23
CA GLU A 152 21.11 -0.11 5.84
C GLU A 152 21.19 1.35 5.41
N GLN A 153 22.08 2.13 6.03
CA GLN A 153 22.40 3.50 5.60
C GLN A 153 22.89 3.51 4.14
N GLN A 154 23.81 2.60 3.79
CA GLN A 154 24.31 2.47 2.41
C GLN A 154 23.21 2.14 1.40
N THR A 155 22.19 1.36 1.81
CA THR A 155 21.07 1.00 0.94
C THR A 155 20.12 2.18 0.74
N LEU A 156 19.89 2.99 1.78
CA LEU A 156 19.10 4.21 1.70
C LEU A 156 19.79 5.28 0.84
N HIS A 157 21.10 5.51 1.01
CA HIS A 157 21.88 6.41 0.15
C HIS A 157 21.81 6.00 -1.32
N LYS A 158 21.80 4.69 -1.61
CA LYS A 158 21.69 4.17 -2.98
C LYS A 158 20.30 4.33 -3.60
N LEU A 159 19.25 4.41 -2.78
CA LEU A 159 17.88 4.69 -3.22
C LEU A 159 17.64 6.19 -3.41
N VAL A 160 18.30 7.03 -2.61
CA VAL A 160 18.28 8.50 -2.71
C VAL A 160 18.83 8.98 -4.06
N ASP A 161 19.92 8.38 -4.56
CA ASP A 161 20.48 8.70 -5.89
C ASP A 161 19.50 8.42 -7.05
N VAL A 162 18.46 7.61 -6.84
CA VAL A 162 17.45 7.26 -7.85
C VAL A 162 16.27 8.25 -7.85
N VAL A 163 16.08 9.01 -6.77
CA VAL A 163 14.99 9.98 -6.64
C VAL A 163 15.52 11.36 -7.02
N GLN A 164 15.39 11.74 -8.29
CA GLN A 164 15.97 12.98 -8.82
C GLN A 164 15.38 14.29 -8.26
N ASP A 165 14.38 14.26 -7.38
CA ASP A 165 13.84 15.45 -6.72
C ASP A 165 13.24 15.05 -5.37
N ILE A 166 14.06 14.96 -4.32
CA ILE A 166 13.56 14.87 -2.95
C ILE A 166 13.16 16.27 -2.51
N PRO A 167 11.88 16.51 -2.12
CA PRO A 167 11.46 17.82 -1.66
C PRO A 167 12.24 18.27 -0.41
N GLU A 168 12.58 19.56 -0.34
CA GLU A 168 13.44 20.13 0.69
C GLU A 168 12.88 19.93 2.11
N GLU A 169 11.55 19.82 2.26
CA GLU A 169 10.89 19.57 3.55
C GLU A 169 11.23 18.21 4.19
N PHE A 170 11.75 17.26 3.42
CA PHE A 170 12.19 15.95 3.92
C PHE A 170 13.68 15.92 4.25
N LEU A 171 14.43 16.95 3.87
CA LEU A 171 15.85 17.04 4.14
C LEU A 171 16.10 17.76 5.47
N ASP A 172 17.07 17.26 6.22
CA ASP A 172 17.59 17.96 7.38
C ASP A 172 18.29 19.24 6.88
N PRO A 173 17.96 20.43 7.40
CA PRO A 173 18.49 21.69 6.88
C PRO A 173 19.98 21.92 7.18
N ILE A 174 20.60 21.07 8.00
CA ILE A 174 22.02 21.12 8.37
C ILE A 174 22.81 20.05 7.60
N THR A 175 22.34 18.80 7.59
CA THR A 175 23.06 17.70 6.91
C THR A 175 22.69 17.54 5.44
N LEU A 176 21.56 18.10 5.01
CA LEU A 176 20.98 17.92 3.67
C LEU A 176 20.71 16.45 3.31
N GLU A 177 20.58 15.60 4.33
CA GLU A 177 20.20 14.20 4.21
C GLU A 177 18.73 14.03 4.57
N ILE A 178 18.09 12.96 4.09
CA ILE A 178 16.70 12.66 4.47
C ILE A 178 16.60 12.49 5.99
N MET A 179 15.70 13.24 6.62
CA MET A 179 15.39 13.08 8.04
C MET A 179 14.77 11.70 8.30
N THR A 180 15.36 10.95 9.23
CA THR A 180 14.82 9.66 9.68
C THR A 180 13.90 9.85 10.87
N LEU A 181 14.24 10.78 11.77
CA LEU A 181 13.51 11.10 12.99
C LEU A 181 13.41 12.64 13.12
N PRO A 182 12.47 13.29 12.41
CA PRO A 182 12.32 14.75 12.44
C PRO A 182 11.84 15.25 13.81
N MET A 183 12.57 16.21 14.36
CA MET A 183 12.37 16.87 15.65
C MET A 183 12.03 18.35 15.45
N LEU A 184 10.89 18.78 16.00
CA LEU A 184 10.49 20.19 15.99
C LEU A 184 11.17 20.95 17.13
N LEU A 185 12.00 21.92 16.80
CA LEU A 185 12.64 22.80 17.77
C LEU A 185 11.68 23.90 18.26
N PRO A 186 11.92 24.50 19.44
CA PRO A 186 11.14 25.65 19.93
C PRO A 186 11.14 26.85 18.97
N SER A 187 12.16 26.95 18.10
CA SER A 187 12.24 27.95 17.03
C SER A 187 11.27 27.72 15.87
N GLY A 188 10.57 26.58 15.85
CA GLY A 188 9.67 26.17 14.77
C GLY A 188 10.37 25.47 13.60
N LYS A 189 11.70 25.29 13.64
CA LYS A 189 12.45 24.52 12.64
C LYS A 189 12.38 23.02 12.93
N VAL A 190 12.34 22.21 11.87
CA VAL A 190 12.44 20.75 11.94
C VAL A 190 13.86 20.34 11.57
N ILE A 191 14.48 19.50 12.39
CA ILE A 191 15.81 18.90 12.15
C ILE A 191 15.78 17.41 12.51
N ASP A 192 16.68 16.59 12.00
CA ASP A 192 16.82 15.20 12.42
C ASP A 192 17.33 15.11 13.87
N GLN A 193 16.86 14.10 14.61
CA GLN A 193 17.30 13.85 15.98
C GLN A 193 18.83 13.69 16.08
N THR A 194 19.46 12.99 15.14
CA THR A 194 20.91 12.75 15.19
C THR A 194 21.71 14.03 15.02
N THR A 195 21.17 14.99 14.25
CA THR A 195 21.73 16.33 14.08
C THR A 195 21.72 17.09 15.41
N LEU A 196 20.60 17.07 16.13
CA LEU A 196 20.47 17.70 17.45
C LEU A 196 21.45 17.10 18.48
N GLU A 197 21.55 15.77 18.52
CA GLU A 197 22.43 15.05 19.44
C GLU A 197 23.92 15.35 19.18
N LYS A 198 24.33 15.41 17.91
CA LYS A 198 25.69 15.81 17.54
C LYS A 198 25.99 17.24 17.97
N CYS A 199 25.08 18.17 17.75
CA CYS A 199 25.24 19.57 18.17
C CYS A 199 25.42 19.70 19.68
N ASN A 200 24.54 19.08 20.47
CA ASN A 200 24.62 19.11 21.93
C ASN A 200 25.94 18.53 22.46
N ARG A 201 26.48 17.51 21.79
CA ARG A 201 27.77 16.91 22.16
C ARG A 201 28.96 17.81 21.84
N SER A 202 28.87 18.63 20.79
CA SER A 202 29.93 19.56 20.40
C SER A 202 29.95 20.84 21.25
N GLU A 203 28.84 21.19 21.88
CA GLU A 203 28.71 22.37 22.75
C GLU A 203 28.92 22.08 24.25
N ALA A 204 29.03 20.80 24.63
CA ALA A 204 29.33 20.33 26.00
C ALA A 204 30.84 20.13 26.23
#